data_AF-A0A4Q0VHV4-F1
#
_entry.id   AF-A0A4Q0VHV4-F1
#
_cell.length_a   1.000
_cell.length_b   1.000
_cell.length_c   1.000
_cell.angle_alpha   90.00
_cell.angle_beta   90.00
_cell.angle_gamma   90.00
#
_symmetry.space_group_name_H-M   'P 1'
#
loop_
_entity.id
_entity.type
_entity.pdbx_description
1 polymer ?
#
loop_
_entity_poly.entity_id
_entity_poly.type
_entity_poly.pdbx_seq_one_letter_code
_entity_poly.pdbx_strand_id
1 'polypeptide(L)'
;MLSKWGKWATMVLIGSSVGLMTTTAQAKSSYRITKTQRINWTPYRLKNSKQIRFTWDKTHTNRMCILNQYGTGWLVDAKVTMTHGHHSATYLHIRDSNREVGYVYAKAMVKGYPKNYQTDTSLRSYYRFNAATRVGLSGGGTVTLPNGTIVQGTISANHGQALLNINEARLSYHLRQQIGLKDTQTFKKIVLAKTAATVIDQPSYSTEQHADDVNAVTDEELFAGDPAAKKFPQLLRTTSDGYVEYYDNGSDQRWNLYFPQGEPVSQKILRASKSHGRITIAYRDHLKGLRDTPTTVAGAAGYQLTIQNQRQIQTVDEDSYARYQVGNQPFFTYRGVTDPPITAKKMSPQALAKRVQAAPKMTYYRTTRTLRLKAPFNAYTFGTLPKTITLPKGTIVAGNLNYRYQKGKKITIMEVATNRLSTKRLTPGYRAGLWASLDTAEVKQYWSFARVARPAYMPKNNSTGDLYVGRSP
;
A
#
# COMPACT_ATOMS: atom_id res chain seq x y z
N MET A 1 35.67 -63.87 -2.44
CA MET A 1 35.83 -64.09 -3.89
C MET A 1 34.57 -64.75 -4.41
N LEU A 2 33.84 -64.12 -5.37
CA LEU A 2 32.70 -64.68 -6.14
C LEU A 2 31.45 -65.04 -5.27
N SER A 3 30.18 -64.82 -5.62
CA SER A 3 29.49 -64.73 -6.91
C SER A 3 28.01 -64.32 -6.75
N LYS A 4 27.35 -64.02 -7.90
CA LYS A 4 25.90 -64.07 -8.22
C LYS A 4 25.01 -62.89 -7.72
N TRP A 5 24.60 -61.96 -8.58
CA TRP A 5 23.54 -62.04 -9.63
C TRP A 5 22.18 -62.55 -9.12
N GLY A 6 21.25 -61.62 -8.92
CA GLY A 6 19.82 -61.86 -8.74
C GLY A 6 19.03 -60.71 -9.38
N LYS A 7 18.53 -60.97 -10.59
CA LYS A 7 17.69 -60.08 -11.40
C LYS A 7 16.36 -59.83 -10.69
N TRP A 8 15.95 -58.57 -10.55
CA TRP A 8 14.55 -58.19 -10.43
C TRP A 8 14.23 -57.18 -11.52
N ALA A 9 13.35 -57.60 -12.42
CA ALA A 9 12.81 -56.80 -13.49
C ALA A 9 11.87 -55.75 -12.91
N THR A 10 12.23 -54.48 -13.03
CA THR A 10 11.28 -53.38 -12.84
C THR A 10 10.78 -52.95 -14.21
N MET A 11 9.49 -53.17 -14.43
CA MET A 11 8.71 -52.76 -15.58
C MET A 11 8.98 -51.30 -15.93
N VAL A 12 9.52 -51.08 -17.12
CA VAL A 12 9.58 -49.80 -17.80
C VAL A 12 8.19 -49.50 -18.35
N LEU A 13 7.42 -48.65 -17.65
CA LEU A 13 6.30 -47.93 -18.25
C LEU A 13 6.82 -46.58 -18.75
N ILE A 14 7.22 -46.57 -20.02
CA ILE A 14 7.42 -45.35 -20.81
C ILE A 14 6.03 -44.74 -21.01
N GLY A 15 5.61 -43.94 -20.04
CA GLY A 15 4.55 -42.94 -20.17
C GLY A 15 5.18 -41.60 -20.52
N SER A 16 5.69 -41.49 -21.74
CA SER A 16 6.28 -40.27 -22.28
C SER A 16 5.20 -39.21 -22.52
N SER A 17 5.01 -38.34 -21.54
CA SER A 17 4.52 -36.98 -21.73
C SER A 17 5.43 -36.02 -20.96
N VAL A 18 6.65 -35.88 -21.47
CA VAL A 18 7.56 -34.79 -21.10
C VAL A 18 6.93 -33.50 -21.60
N GLY A 19 6.02 -32.93 -20.81
CA GLY A 19 5.70 -31.52 -20.89
C GLY A 19 6.94 -30.76 -20.46
N LEU A 20 7.79 -30.40 -21.43
CA LEU A 20 8.88 -29.44 -21.25
C LEU A 20 8.24 -28.08 -20.90
N MET A 21 7.84 -27.91 -19.63
CA MET A 21 7.76 -26.59 -19.05
C MET A 21 9.20 -26.11 -18.93
N THR A 22 9.67 -25.39 -19.94
CA THR A 22 10.84 -24.55 -19.80
C THR A 22 10.49 -23.51 -18.74
N THR A 23 10.76 -23.83 -17.47
CA THR A 23 10.94 -22.80 -16.46
C THR A 23 12.11 -21.98 -16.97
N THR A 24 11.80 -20.78 -17.46
CA THR A 24 12.84 -19.83 -17.83
C THR A 24 13.71 -19.68 -16.60
N ALA A 25 14.95 -20.17 -16.66
CA ALA A 25 15.91 -20.02 -15.59
C ALA A 25 15.96 -18.54 -15.25
N GLN A 26 15.41 -18.17 -14.09
CA GLN A 26 15.31 -16.80 -13.66
C GLN A 26 16.75 -16.36 -13.41
N ALA A 27 17.34 -15.65 -14.38
CA ALA A 27 18.72 -15.21 -14.29
C ALA A 27 18.90 -14.48 -12.95
N LYS A 28 19.71 -15.05 -12.05
CA LYS A 28 20.05 -14.41 -10.78
C LYS A 28 20.64 -13.05 -11.12
N SER A 29 20.03 -11.99 -10.60
CA SER A 29 20.57 -10.66 -10.81
C SER A 29 21.96 -10.54 -10.21
N SER A 30 22.88 -9.98 -10.98
CA SER A 30 24.21 -9.53 -10.54
C SER A 30 24.18 -8.18 -9.82
N TYR A 31 23.01 -7.53 -9.72
CA TYR A 31 22.88 -6.29 -8.95
C TYR A 31 22.82 -6.58 -7.44
N ARG A 32 23.62 -5.83 -6.68
CA ARG A 32 23.61 -5.84 -5.22
C ARG A 32 23.64 -4.43 -4.65
N ILE A 33 22.90 -4.21 -3.56
CA ILE A 33 23.00 -3.00 -2.76
C ILE A 33 24.25 -3.11 -1.89
N THR A 34 25.24 -2.22 -2.11
CA THR A 34 26.51 -2.24 -1.37
C THR A 34 26.60 -1.16 -0.30
N LYS A 35 25.80 -0.11 -0.41
CA LYS A 35 25.74 0.98 0.57
C LYS A 35 24.34 1.58 0.61
N THR A 36 23.85 1.83 1.81
CA THR A 36 22.59 2.53 2.04
C THR A 36 22.84 3.71 2.96
N GLN A 37 22.44 4.91 2.52
CA GLN A 37 22.43 6.13 3.31
C GLN A 37 20.97 6.54 3.51
N ARG A 38 20.45 6.37 4.72
CA ARG A 38 19.14 6.93 5.09
C ARG A 38 19.21 8.46 5.04
N ILE A 39 18.15 9.07 4.53
CA ILE A 39 17.98 10.52 4.48
C ILE A 39 16.61 10.88 5.05
N ASN A 40 16.45 12.12 5.53
CA ASN A 40 15.12 12.64 5.82
C ASN A 40 14.27 12.54 4.56
N TRP A 41 12.99 12.19 4.74
CA TRP A 41 12.03 12.13 3.65
C TRP A 41 12.07 13.41 2.82
N THR A 42 12.58 13.26 1.61
CA THR A 42 12.90 14.38 0.74
C THR A 42 12.11 14.23 -0.54
N PRO A 43 11.36 15.26 -0.96
CA PRO A 43 10.70 15.21 -2.25
C PRO A 43 11.72 15.29 -3.38
N TYR A 44 11.45 14.55 -4.44
CA TYR A 44 12.18 14.55 -5.69
C TYR A 44 11.20 14.54 -6.85
N ARG A 45 11.61 15.10 -7.98
CA ARG A 45 10.87 15.08 -9.24
C ARG A 45 11.74 14.60 -10.38
N LEU A 46 11.12 14.09 -11.44
CA LEU A 46 11.85 13.77 -12.66
C LEU A 46 12.49 15.04 -13.24
N LYS A 47 13.79 14.94 -13.59
CA LYS A 47 14.51 16.01 -14.29
C LYS A 47 13.86 16.33 -15.64
N ASN A 48 13.41 15.29 -16.34
CA ASN A 48 12.72 15.37 -17.62
C ASN A 48 11.47 14.47 -17.58
N SER A 49 10.30 15.06 -17.35
CA SER A 49 9.02 14.34 -17.32
C SER A 49 8.58 13.80 -18.68
N LYS A 50 9.20 14.23 -19.80
CA LYS A 50 8.94 13.66 -21.12
C LYS A 50 9.68 12.34 -21.35
N GLN A 51 10.77 12.09 -20.62
CA GLN A 51 11.55 10.87 -20.76
C GLN A 51 11.04 9.78 -19.83
N ILE A 52 10.56 8.67 -20.39
CA ILE A 52 10.02 7.55 -19.62
C ILE A 52 11.11 6.97 -18.69
N ARG A 53 10.81 6.97 -17.40
CA ARG A 53 11.62 6.39 -16.31
C ARG A 53 10.81 5.35 -15.56
N PHE A 54 11.55 4.42 -14.98
CA PHE A 54 11.00 3.35 -14.17
C PHE A 54 11.65 3.37 -12.79
N THR A 55 10.91 2.95 -11.78
CA THR A 55 11.55 2.35 -10.60
C THR A 55 11.82 0.88 -10.87
N TRP A 56 12.82 0.36 -10.18
CA TRP A 56 13.26 -1.02 -10.23
C TRP A 56 13.09 -1.68 -8.86
N ASP A 57 12.99 -2.99 -8.82
CA ASP A 57 13.15 -3.75 -7.58
C ASP A 57 14.60 -3.69 -7.06
N LYS A 58 14.84 -4.16 -5.83
CA LYS A 58 16.18 -4.16 -5.20
C LYS A 58 17.22 -4.97 -5.99
N THR A 59 16.77 -5.92 -6.79
CA THR A 59 17.59 -6.77 -7.66
C THR A 59 17.69 -6.21 -9.08
N HIS A 60 17.08 -5.08 -9.42
CA HIS A 60 17.11 -4.49 -10.76
C HIS A 60 16.67 -5.46 -11.89
N THR A 61 15.83 -6.44 -11.55
CA THR A 61 15.27 -7.44 -12.47
C THR A 61 13.90 -7.05 -12.98
N ASN A 62 13.12 -6.34 -12.16
CA ASN A 62 11.76 -5.96 -12.48
C ASN A 62 11.58 -4.44 -12.46
N ARG A 63 10.91 -3.93 -13.50
CA ARG A 63 10.37 -2.57 -13.51
C ARG A 63 9.09 -2.54 -12.70
N MET A 64 9.08 -1.75 -11.64
CA MET A 64 7.98 -1.71 -10.69
C MET A 64 6.94 -0.67 -11.12
N CYS A 65 7.35 0.58 -11.22
CA CYS A 65 6.47 1.71 -11.57
C CYS A 65 6.96 2.47 -12.81
N ILE A 66 6.03 3.02 -13.60
CA ILE A 66 6.30 4.07 -14.59
C ILE A 66 6.17 5.46 -13.95
N LEU A 67 7.31 6.06 -13.59
CA LEU A 67 7.36 7.30 -12.81
C LEU A 67 6.71 8.51 -13.50
N ASN A 68 6.62 8.51 -14.83
CA ASN A 68 6.10 9.65 -15.60
C ASN A 68 4.59 9.79 -15.54
N GLN A 69 3.89 8.74 -15.13
CA GLN A 69 2.43 8.67 -15.19
C GLN A 69 1.77 9.01 -13.86
N TYR A 70 2.58 9.04 -12.82
CA TYR A 70 2.17 9.43 -11.48
C TYR A 70 2.80 10.76 -11.16
N GLY A 71 2.14 11.50 -10.27
CA GLY A 71 2.39 12.89 -9.96
C GLY A 71 3.87 13.30 -10.00
N THR A 72 4.08 14.56 -10.30
CA THR A 72 5.42 15.10 -10.55
C THR A 72 6.33 15.18 -9.31
N GLY A 73 5.95 14.60 -8.17
CA GLY A 73 6.70 14.57 -6.92
C GLY A 73 6.71 13.18 -6.28
N TRP A 74 7.88 12.74 -5.83
CA TRP A 74 8.17 11.43 -5.25
C TRP A 74 8.93 11.62 -3.95
N LEU A 75 8.60 10.84 -2.92
CA LEU A 75 9.28 10.93 -1.62
C LEU A 75 10.38 9.87 -1.51
N VAL A 76 11.56 10.31 -1.10
CA VAL A 76 12.78 9.50 -1.00
C VAL A 76 13.26 9.46 0.45
N ASP A 77 13.48 8.27 0.98
CA ASP A 77 13.97 8.01 2.35
C ASP A 77 15.42 7.47 2.39
N ALA A 78 15.96 7.05 1.24
CA ALA A 78 17.35 6.58 1.17
C ALA A 78 18.03 6.85 -0.18
N LYS A 79 19.34 7.07 -0.11
CA LYS A 79 20.27 6.95 -1.25
C LYS A 79 20.98 5.62 -1.15
N VAL A 80 20.97 4.87 -2.24
CA VAL A 80 21.48 3.50 -2.29
C VAL A 80 22.52 3.39 -3.38
N THR A 81 23.66 2.76 -3.10
CA THR A 81 24.64 2.39 -4.13
C THR A 81 24.34 0.96 -4.57
N MET A 82 23.97 0.81 -5.83
CA MET A 82 23.79 -0.49 -6.46
C MET A 82 24.99 -0.79 -7.35
N THR A 83 25.56 -1.98 -7.20
CA THR A 83 26.73 -2.46 -7.95
C THR A 83 26.34 -3.63 -8.85
N HIS A 84 26.81 -3.61 -10.09
CA HIS A 84 26.65 -4.67 -11.09
C HIS A 84 27.99 -4.90 -11.79
N GLY A 85 28.65 -6.02 -11.50
CA GLY A 85 30.04 -6.24 -11.90
C GLY A 85 30.95 -5.18 -11.28
N HIS A 86 31.75 -4.49 -12.10
CA HIS A 86 32.63 -3.39 -11.68
C HIS A 86 31.95 -2.01 -11.72
N HIS A 87 30.67 -1.93 -12.09
CA HIS A 87 29.95 -0.67 -12.20
C HIS A 87 29.09 -0.41 -10.96
N SER A 88 29.18 0.81 -10.43
CA SER A 88 28.38 1.27 -9.30
C SER A 88 27.61 2.53 -9.66
N ALA A 89 26.37 2.62 -9.21
CA ALA A 89 25.50 3.76 -9.45
C ALA A 89 24.67 4.09 -8.20
N THR A 90 24.40 5.38 -7.99
CA THR A 90 23.50 5.83 -6.93
C THR A 90 22.05 5.82 -7.42
N TYR A 91 21.21 5.18 -6.63
CA TYR A 91 19.77 5.13 -6.77
C TYR A 91 19.12 5.84 -5.59
N LEU A 92 17.91 6.34 -5.80
CA LEU A 92 17.02 6.83 -4.76
C LEU A 92 15.97 5.75 -4.50
N HIS A 93 15.78 5.40 -3.24
CA HIS A 93 14.67 4.55 -2.81
C HIS A 93 13.41 5.41 -2.69
N ILE A 94 12.40 5.10 -3.49
CA ILE A 94 11.12 5.83 -3.53
C ILE A 94 10.05 5.03 -2.81
N ARG A 95 9.24 5.73 -2.01
CA ARG A 95 8.03 5.18 -1.39
C ARG A 95 6.84 6.11 -1.61
N ASP A 96 5.67 5.51 -1.59
CA ASP A 96 4.36 6.18 -1.73
C ASP A 96 3.43 5.61 -0.66
N SER A 97 2.87 6.45 0.21
CA SER A 97 1.98 6.03 1.32
C SER A 97 2.44 4.73 2.01
N ASN A 98 3.71 4.69 2.45
CA ASN A 98 4.38 3.53 3.08
C ASN A 98 4.69 2.32 2.18
N ARG A 99 4.13 2.24 0.97
CA ARG A 99 4.45 1.21 -0.02
C ARG A 99 5.82 1.47 -0.65
N GLU A 100 6.63 0.41 -0.75
CA GLU A 100 7.85 0.43 -1.56
C GLU A 100 7.46 0.57 -3.04
N VAL A 101 7.87 1.68 -3.67
CA VAL A 101 7.71 1.91 -5.11
C VAL A 101 8.92 1.36 -5.87
N GLY A 102 10.09 1.37 -5.23
CA GLY A 102 11.32 0.79 -5.72
C GLY A 102 12.45 1.82 -5.86
N TYR A 103 13.41 1.54 -6.72
CA TYR A 103 14.67 2.28 -6.84
C TYR A 103 14.76 2.99 -8.19
N VAL A 104 15.08 4.28 -8.19
CA VAL A 104 15.30 5.07 -9.42
C VAL A 104 16.73 5.59 -9.48
N TYR A 105 17.32 5.64 -10.68
CA TYR A 105 18.64 6.23 -10.85
C TYR A 105 18.67 7.71 -10.44
N ALA A 106 19.55 8.07 -9.50
CA ALA A 106 19.51 9.39 -8.86
C ALA A 106 19.71 10.55 -9.84
N LYS A 107 20.53 10.39 -10.89
CA LYS A 107 20.74 11.45 -11.90
C LYS A 107 19.49 11.78 -12.73
N ALA A 108 18.47 10.93 -12.72
CA ALA A 108 17.19 11.18 -13.39
C ALA A 108 16.26 12.07 -12.56
N MET A 109 16.61 12.37 -11.31
CA MET A 109 15.77 13.05 -10.34
C MET A 109 16.39 14.39 -9.91
N VAL A 110 15.54 15.34 -9.53
CA VAL A 110 15.90 16.65 -8.99
C VAL A 110 15.20 16.80 -7.65
N LYS A 111 15.90 17.30 -6.64
CA LYS A 111 15.34 17.54 -5.30
C LYS A 111 14.23 18.61 -5.35
N GLY A 112 13.18 18.41 -4.57
CA GLY A 112 12.03 19.31 -4.46
C GLY A 112 10.78 18.83 -5.20
N TYR A 113 9.63 19.36 -4.79
CA TYR A 113 8.41 19.27 -5.57
C TYR A 113 8.45 20.27 -6.74
N PRO A 114 7.68 20.02 -7.82
CA PRO A 114 7.40 21.02 -8.85
C PRO A 114 6.65 22.23 -8.27
N LYS A 115 6.88 23.41 -8.86
CA LYS A 115 6.38 24.72 -8.36
C LYS A 115 4.86 24.79 -8.13
N ASN A 116 4.07 24.00 -8.87
CA ASN A 116 2.61 23.99 -8.77
C ASN A 116 2.06 22.65 -8.26
N TYR A 117 2.93 21.82 -7.67
CA TYR A 117 2.49 20.53 -7.15
C TYR A 117 1.74 20.72 -5.83
N GLN A 118 0.58 20.07 -5.74
CA GLN A 118 -0.29 20.05 -4.58
C GLN A 118 -0.74 18.61 -4.34
N THR A 119 -0.76 18.21 -3.07
CA THR A 119 -1.31 16.92 -2.64
C THR A 119 -1.86 17.08 -1.23
N ASP A 120 -3.00 16.45 -0.95
CA ASP A 120 -3.70 16.65 0.32
C ASP A 120 -2.99 15.95 1.48
N THR A 121 -2.47 14.74 1.29
CA THR A 121 -1.57 14.01 2.20
C THR A 121 -0.88 12.87 1.44
N SER A 122 0.37 12.55 1.78
CA SER A 122 1.16 11.56 1.02
C SER A 122 1.88 10.50 1.85
N LEU A 123 2.18 10.76 3.12
CA LEU A 123 2.90 9.82 3.98
C LEU A 123 2.63 10.09 5.45
N ARG A 124 2.21 9.08 6.21
CA ARG A 124 2.17 9.12 7.68
C ARG A 124 3.54 8.70 8.24
N SER A 125 4.08 9.48 9.16
CA SER A 125 5.36 9.16 9.83
C SER A 125 5.45 9.83 11.21
N TYR A 126 6.52 9.54 11.94
CA TYR A 126 6.81 10.16 13.22
C TYR A 126 7.96 11.15 13.08
N TYR A 127 7.81 12.32 13.70
CA TYR A 127 8.77 13.41 13.62
C TYR A 127 9.19 13.80 15.03
N ARG A 128 10.50 13.89 15.28
CA ARG A 128 11.06 14.49 16.48
C ARG A 128 11.46 15.93 16.17
N PHE A 129 10.91 16.88 16.91
CA PHE A 129 11.39 18.27 16.88
C PHE A 129 12.72 18.38 17.63
N ASN A 130 13.73 18.96 16.97
CA ASN A 130 15.08 19.17 17.51
C ASN A 130 15.24 20.59 18.09
N ALA A 131 14.17 21.38 18.09
CA ALA A 131 14.08 22.68 18.74
C ALA A 131 12.63 22.95 19.14
N ALA A 132 12.42 23.84 20.11
CA ALA A 132 11.09 24.33 20.42
C ALA A 132 10.45 24.94 19.15
N THR A 133 9.26 24.49 18.79
CA THR A 133 8.64 24.79 17.49
C THR A 133 7.30 25.47 17.68
N ARG A 134 7.18 26.70 17.17
CA ARG A 134 5.94 27.46 17.17
C ARG A 134 5.00 26.97 16.07
N VAL A 135 3.76 26.63 16.45
CA VAL A 135 2.73 26.10 15.55
C VAL A 135 1.48 26.98 15.66
N GLY A 136 0.92 27.37 14.51
CA GLY A 136 -0.33 28.15 14.48
C GLY A 136 -1.57 27.28 14.71
N LEU A 137 -2.66 27.87 15.20
CA LEU A 137 -3.93 27.17 15.43
C LEU A 137 -5.01 27.60 14.41
N SER A 138 -5.98 26.71 14.14
CA SER A 138 -7.09 26.95 13.20
C SER A 138 -7.97 28.15 13.57
N GLY A 139 -8.24 28.38 14.87
CA GLY A 139 -8.98 29.54 15.38
C GLY A 139 -8.17 30.82 15.62
N GLY A 140 -6.91 30.86 15.17
CA GLY A 140 -5.98 31.95 15.49
C GLY A 140 -5.15 31.67 16.75
N GLY A 141 -4.06 32.44 16.91
CA GLY A 141 -3.05 32.19 17.94
C GLY A 141 -2.01 31.13 17.56
N THR A 142 -1.10 30.86 18.49
CA THR A 142 0.02 29.93 18.32
C THR A 142 0.35 29.24 19.63
N VAL A 143 0.78 27.99 19.58
CA VAL A 143 1.40 27.27 20.69
C VAL A 143 2.86 26.94 20.37
N THR A 144 3.64 26.55 21.37
CA THR A 144 5.02 26.10 21.19
C THR A 144 5.16 24.65 21.64
N LEU A 145 5.48 23.77 20.69
CA LEU A 145 5.86 22.40 21.00
C LEU A 145 7.29 22.39 21.58
N PRO A 146 7.54 21.76 22.74
CA PRO A 146 8.87 21.67 23.33
C PRO A 146 9.92 20.99 22.43
N ASN A 147 11.19 21.23 22.72
CA ASN A 147 12.28 20.48 22.10
C ASN A 147 12.17 18.99 22.49
N GLY A 148 12.43 18.10 21.54
CA GLY A 148 12.37 16.65 21.73
C GLY A 148 10.96 16.06 21.60
N THR A 149 9.91 16.89 21.46
CA THR A 149 8.55 16.40 21.24
C THR A 149 8.52 15.54 19.98
N ILE A 150 7.97 14.33 20.14
CA ILE A 150 7.68 13.41 19.04
C ILE A 150 6.22 13.60 18.68
N VAL A 151 5.94 13.74 17.39
CA VAL A 151 4.57 13.83 16.88
C VAL A 151 4.36 12.82 15.77
N GLN A 152 3.15 12.28 15.69
CA GLN A 152 2.68 11.66 14.46
C GLN A 152 2.25 12.79 13.51
N GLY A 153 2.57 12.67 12.23
CA GLY A 153 2.14 13.65 11.24
C GLY A 153 2.21 13.12 9.82
N THR A 154 1.66 13.90 8.89
CA THR A 154 1.71 13.61 7.47
C THR A 154 2.38 14.70 6.66
N ILE A 155 3.06 14.31 5.58
CA ILE A 155 3.58 15.27 4.61
C ILE A 155 2.51 15.49 3.54
N SER A 156 2.20 16.76 3.31
CA SER A 156 1.45 17.25 2.16
C SER A 156 2.32 18.18 1.32
N ALA A 157 1.87 18.54 0.12
CA ALA A 157 2.53 19.56 -0.67
C ALA A 157 1.55 20.67 -1.03
N ASN A 158 2.00 21.91 -0.95
CA ASN A 158 1.25 23.06 -1.41
C ASN A 158 2.18 24.01 -2.17
N HIS A 159 1.87 24.33 -3.42
CA HIS A 159 2.72 25.15 -4.30
C HIS A 159 4.20 24.75 -4.28
N GLY A 160 4.47 23.45 -4.33
CA GLY A 160 5.83 22.90 -4.32
C GLY A 160 6.56 22.93 -2.96
N GLN A 161 5.90 23.37 -1.89
CA GLN A 161 6.44 23.32 -0.53
C GLN A 161 5.96 22.06 0.19
N ALA A 162 6.87 21.36 0.86
CA ALA A 162 6.53 20.28 1.76
C ALA A 162 5.97 20.86 3.07
N LEU A 163 4.76 20.45 3.43
CA LEU A 163 4.07 20.88 4.63
C LEU A 163 3.86 19.68 5.56
N LEU A 164 4.23 19.82 6.83
CA LEU A 164 3.93 18.85 7.87
C LEU A 164 2.56 19.18 8.48
N ASN A 165 1.64 18.22 8.38
CA ASN A 165 0.37 18.19 9.09
C ASN A 165 0.58 17.36 10.35
N ILE A 166 0.66 18.00 11.50
CA ILE A 166 0.79 17.30 12.78
C ILE A 166 -0.58 16.68 13.13
N ASN A 167 -0.60 15.50 13.72
CA ASN A 167 -1.82 14.88 14.24
C ASN A 167 -1.95 15.20 15.74
N GLU A 168 -2.57 16.32 16.08
CA GLU A 168 -2.77 16.79 17.46
C GLU A 168 -3.57 15.83 18.33
N ALA A 169 -4.48 15.04 17.73
CA ALA A 169 -5.23 14.00 18.44
C ALA A 169 -4.30 12.94 19.06
N ARG A 170 -3.08 12.79 18.56
CA ARG A 170 -2.06 11.87 19.06
C ARG A 170 -1.10 12.47 20.08
N LEU A 171 -1.32 13.70 20.51
CA LEU A 171 -0.60 14.24 21.66
C LEU A 171 -1.29 13.79 22.94
N SER A 172 -0.49 13.54 23.98
CA SER A 172 -0.99 13.26 25.32
C SER A 172 -1.85 14.40 25.84
N TYR A 173 -2.85 14.06 26.65
CA TYR A 173 -3.59 15.01 27.46
C TYR A 173 -2.62 15.92 28.23
N HIS A 174 -1.56 15.37 28.83
CA HIS A 174 -0.53 16.14 29.54
C HIS A 174 0.09 17.23 28.66
N LEU A 175 0.59 16.90 27.46
CA LEU A 175 1.21 17.88 26.57
C LEU A 175 0.20 18.90 26.04
N ARG A 176 -1.03 18.47 25.73
CA ARG A 176 -2.10 19.38 25.28
C ARG A 176 -2.44 20.41 26.34
N GLN A 177 -2.57 20.00 27.60
CA GLN A 177 -2.76 20.92 28.73
C GLN A 177 -1.55 21.85 28.91
N GLN A 178 -0.32 21.30 28.87
CA GLN A 178 0.91 22.08 29.03
C GLN A 178 1.03 23.21 28.00
N ILE A 179 0.63 22.98 26.75
CA ILE A 179 0.71 23.99 25.68
C ILE A 179 -0.58 24.80 25.50
N GLY A 180 -1.61 24.54 26.31
CA GLY A 180 -2.91 25.22 26.23
C GLY A 180 -3.71 24.90 24.96
N LEU A 181 -3.57 23.70 24.40
CA LEU A 181 -4.35 23.27 23.23
C LEU A 181 -5.75 22.80 23.65
N LYS A 182 -6.79 23.46 23.13
CA LYS A 182 -8.20 23.10 23.37
C LYS A 182 -8.66 22.01 22.40
N ASP A 183 -9.66 21.22 22.81
CA ASP A 183 -10.23 20.12 22.00
C ASP A 183 -10.93 20.57 20.70
N THR A 184 -11.18 21.86 20.52
CA THR A 184 -11.74 22.43 19.28
C THR A 184 -10.70 23.00 18.33
N GLN A 185 -9.42 23.01 18.74
CA GLN A 185 -8.34 23.62 17.98
C GLN A 185 -7.52 22.56 17.25
N THR A 186 -7.13 22.90 16.03
CA THR A 186 -6.29 22.07 15.19
C THR A 186 -5.02 22.80 14.79
N PHE A 187 -3.95 22.06 14.51
CA PHE A 187 -2.69 22.67 14.10
C PHE A 187 -2.72 23.10 12.63
N LYS A 188 -2.26 24.32 12.38
CA LYS A 188 -1.93 24.78 11.03
C LYS A 188 -0.72 24.02 10.52
N LYS A 189 -0.75 23.68 9.23
CA LYS A 189 0.37 23.03 8.54
C LYS A 189 1.64 23.87 8.65
N ILE A 190 2.79 23.26 8.91
CA ILE A 190 4.09 23.95 9.01
C ILE A 190 5.00 23.61 7.85
N VAL A 191 5.81 24.57 7.40
CA VAL A 191 6.76 24.35 6.29
C VAL A 191 7.93 23.51 6.79
N LEU A 192 7.98 22.24 6.38
CA LEU A 192 8.95 21.26 6.90
C LEU A 192 10.41 21.71 6.72
N ALA A 193 10.73 22.38 5.61
CA ALA A 193 12.08 22.90 5.35
C ALA A 193 12.53 24.02 6.31
N LYS A 194 11.59 24.68 6.99
CA LYS A 194 11.84 25.72 8.00
C LYS A 194 11.74 25.18 9.43
N THR A 195 11.48 23.89 9.57
CA THR A 195 11.25 23.23 10.85
C THR A 195 12.44 22.33 11.16
N ALA A 196 13.03 22.52 12.34
CA ALA A 196 14.05 21.63 12.85
C ALA A 196 13.40 20.32 13.31
N ALA A 197 12.99 19.46 12.38
CA ALA A 197 12.39 18.15 12.67
C ALA A 197 13.13 17.04 11.93
N THR A 198 13.30 15.90 12.60
CA THR A 198 13.88 14.68 12.04
C THR A 198 12.81 13.61 11.99
N VAL A 199 12.73 12.90 10.86
CA VAL A 199 11.85 11.72 10.78
C VAL A 199 12.48 10.60 11.58
N ILE A 200 11.69 9.94 12.41
CA ILE A 200 12.12 8.81 13.22
C ILE A 200 11.30 7.57 12.87
N ASP A 201 11.85 6.40 13.20
CA ASP A 201 11.09 5.15 13.12
C ASP A 201 9.88 5.21 14.08
N GLN A 202 8.81 4.47 13.76
CA GLN A 202 7.64 4.36 14.60
C GLN A 202 8.05 3.95 16.03
N PRO A 203 7.58 4.65 17.08
CA PRO A 203 7.91 4.28 18.44
C PRO A 203 7.51 2.84 18.78
N SER A 204 8.35 2.11 19.52
CA SER A 204 8.12 0.69 19.82
C SER A 204 6.87 0.42 20.67
N TYR A 205 6.35 1.44 21.35
CA TYR A 205 5.10 1.36 22.11
C TYR A 205 3.85 1.57 21.25
N SER A 206 3.96 2.01 20.00
CA SER A 206 2.80 2.25 19.15
C SER A 206 2.08 0.94 18.81
N THR A 207 0.78 0.93 19.11
CA THR A 207 -0.17 -0.15 18.80
C THR A 207 -0.57 -0.16 17.32
N GLU A 208 -0.25 0.91 16.58
CA GLU A 208 -0.57 1.06 15.15
C GLU A 208 0.01 -0.10 14.31
N GLN A 209 -0.85 -0.69 13.50
CA GLN A 209 -0.44 -1.35 12.26
C GLN A 209 -0.81 -0.39 11.14
N HIS A 210 0.17 0.20 10.45
CA HIS A 210 -0.08 1.22 9.43
C HIS A 210 -1.18 0.80 8.45
N ALA A 211 -2.38 1.35 8.61
CA ALA A 211 -3.40 1.39 7.58
C ALA A 211 -3.10 2.59 6.67
N ASP A 212 -3.40 2.46 5.39
CA ASP A 212 -3.17 3.50 4.39
C ASP A 212 -4.10 4.73 4.55
N ASP A 213 -4.96 4.75 5.58
CA ASP A 213 -5.93 5.81 5.83
C ASP A 213 -5.45 6.83 6.88
N VAL A 214 -5.22 8.05 6.40
CA VAL A 214 -4.84 9.23 7.18
C VAL A 214 -5.86 9.62 8.25
N ASN A 215 -7.13 9.22 8.10
CA ASN A 215 -8.22 9.54 9.01
C ASN A 215 -8.57 8.41 9.99
N ALA A 216 -7.84 7.29 9.98
CA ALA A 216 -7.98 6.24 10.98
C ALA A 216 -7.39 6.71 12.32
N VAL A 217 -8.14 7.56 13.04
CA VAL A 217 -7.93 7.90 14.46
C VAL A 217 -8.06 6.63 15.33
N THR A 218 -8.64 5.58 14.78
CA THR A 218 -9.08 4.40 15.51
C THR A 218 -8.00 3.38 15.81
N ASP A 219 -7.03 3.15 14.90
CA ASP A 219 -6.10 2.00 14.97
C ASP A 219 -5.17 2.00 16.21
N GLU A 220 -5.08 3.11 16.93
CA GLU A 220 -4.27 3.26 18.15
C GLU A 220 -5.12 3.30 19.43
N GLU A 221 -6.44 3.41 19.26
CA GLU A 221 -7.42 3.45 20.33
C GLU A 221 -7.91 2.03 20.63
N LEU A 222 -7.65 1.57 21.86
CA LEU A 222 -8.09 0.28 22.34
C LEU A 222 -9.28 0.49 23.28
N PHE A 223 -10.47 0.09 22.83
CA PHE A 223 -11.69 0.12 23.62
C PHE A 223 -11.81 -1.17 24.44
N ALA A 224 -12.17 -1.06 25.72
CA ALA A 224 -12.33 -2.25 26.56
C ALA A 224 -13.62 -3.00 26.22
N GLY A 225 -13.58 -4.34 26.28
CA GLY A 225 -14.78 -5.19 26.18
C GLY A 225 -15.05 -5.77 24.79
N ASP A 226 -16.31 -5.70 24.35
CA ASP A 226 -16.84 -6.33 23.14
C ASP A 226 -17.19 -5.27 22.07
N PRO A 227 -16.70 -5.38 20.82
CA PRO A 227 -17.06 -4.46 19.75
C PRO A 227 -18.56 -4.42 19.42
N ALA A 228 -19.36 -5.42 19.82
CA ALA A 228 -20.81 -5.39 19.68
C ALA A 228 -21.53 -4.49 20.71
N ALA A 229 -20.81 -3.97 21.71
CA ALA A 229 -21.38 -3.02 22.66
C ALA A 229 -21.69 -1.68 21.99
N LYS A 230 -22.75 -0.99 22.45
CA LYS A 230 -23.15 0.33 21.91
C LYS A 230 -22.47 1.51 22.60
N LYS A 231 -21.78 1.26 23.70
CA LYS A 231 -21.11 2.26 24.52
C LYS A 231 -19.77 1.73 24.99
N PHE A 232 -18.75 2.57 24.95
CA PHE A 232 -17.39 2.20 25.34
C PHE A 232 -16.88 3.19 26.40
N PRO A 233 -17.14 2.95 27.70
CA PRO A 233 -16.77 3.89 28.76
C PRO A 233 -15.25 3.95 29.01
N GLN A 234 -14.51 3.02 28.41
CA GLN A 234 -13.10 2.78 28.69
C GLN A 234 -12.28 2.75 27.41
N LEU A 235 -11.18 3.51 27.42
CA LEU A 235 -10.24 3.62 26.30
C LEU A 235 -8.80 3.60 26.82
N LEU A 236 -7.97 2.75 26.24
CA LEU A 236 -6.51 2.81 26.35
C LEU A 236 -5.93 3.35 25.05
N ARG A 237 -4.98 4.27 25.14
CA ARG A 237 -4.16 4.67 23.99
C ARG A 237 -2.70 4.91 24.37
N THR A 238 -1.83 4.80 23.39
CA THR A 238 -0.45 5.29 23.48
C THR A 238 -0.30 6.54 22.62
N THR A 239 0.41 7.54 23.10
CA THR A 239 0.51 8.85 22.44
C THR A 239 1.85 9.01 21.74
N SER A 240 1.88 9.83 20.68
CA SER A 240 3.10 10.02 19.88
C SER A 240 4.25 10.63 20.69
N ASP A 241 3.93 11.48 21.67
CA ASP A 241 4.87 12.12 22.59
C ASP A 241 5.29 11.25 23.78
N GLY A 242 4.89 9.97 23.80
CA GLY A 242 5.46 8.95 24.70
C GLY A 242 4.72 8.77 26.01
N TYR A 243 3.40 8.89 26.01
CA TYR A 243 2.55 8.57 27.16
C TYR A 243 1.66 7.38 26.87
N VAL A 244 1.23 6.71 27.94
CA VAL A 244 0.10 5.79 27.95
C VAL A 244 -1.03 6.45 28.73
N GLU A 245 -2.23 6.42 28.16
CA GLU A 245 -3.40 7.08 28.71
C GLU A 245 -4.54 6.09 28.82
N TYR A 246 -5.18 6.06 30.00
CA TYR A 246 -6.35 5.26 30.26
C TYR A 246 -7.50 6.15 30.70
N TYR A 247 -8.57 6.12 29.91
CA TYR A 247 -9.81 6.83 30.16
C TYR A 247 -10.79 5.82 30.78
N ASP A 248 -11.22 6.11 32.01
CA ASP A 248 -12.22 5.32 32.75
C ASP A 248 -13.08 6.28 33.57
N ASN A 249 -13.78 7.15 32.84
CA ASN A 249 -14.54 8.27 33.40
C ASN A 249 -16.05 8.17 33.12
N GLY A 250 -16.51 7.01 32.63
CA GLY A 250 -17.91 6.74 32.31
C GLY A 250 -18.45 7.45 31.07
N SER A 251 -17.65 8.32 30.44
CA SER A 251 -18.02 8.95 29.17
C SER A 251 -17.87 7.96 28.02
N ASP A 252 -18.82 8.01 27.09
CA ASP A 252 -18.84 7.14 25.92
C ASP A 252 -17.72 7.51 24.95
N GLN A 253 -16.63 6.75 24.97
CA GLN A 253 -15.52 6.89 24.04
C GLN A 253 -15.97 6.31 22.70
N ARG A 254 -15.73 7.03 21.61
CA ARG A 254 -16.06 6.53 20.27
C ARG A 254 -14.90 6.74 19.34
N TRP A 255 -14.73 5.78 18.46
CA TRP A 255 -13.68 5.75 17.44
C TRP A 255 -13.76 6.92 16.45
N ASN A 256 -14.93 7.54 16.30
CA ASN A 256 -15.12 8.70 15.43
C ASN A 256 -14.92 10.06 16.13
N LEU A 257 -14.54 10.05 17.42
CA LEU A 257 -14.20 11.29 18.13
C LEU A 257 -12.79 11.73 17.75
N TYR A 258 -12.63 13.04 17.58
CA TYR A 258 -11.33 13.62 17.27
C TYR A 258 -10.39 13.62 18.48
N PHE A 259 -10.94 13.82 19.68
CA PHE A 259 -10.24 13.67 20.96
C PHE A 259 -11.05 12.76 21.88
N PRO A 260 -10.40 11.90 22.68
CA PRO A 260 -11.06 11.19 23.78
C PRO A 260 -11.73 12.15 24.76
N GLN A 261 -12.82 11.71 25.36
CA GLN A 261 -13.58 12.53 26.30
C GLN A 261 -13.07 12.39 27.73
N GLY A 262 -12.97 13.53 28.42
CA GLY A 262 -12.61 13.63 29.84
C GLY A 262 -11.11 13.49 30.13
N GLU A 263 -10.78 13.46 31.42
CA GLU A 263 -9.39 13.36 31.89
C GLU A 263 -8.96 11.89 32.01
N PRO A 264 -7.80 11.50 31.44
CA PRO A 264 -7.26 10.15 31.61
C PRO A 264 -6.32 10.07 32.82
N VAL A 265 -6.10 8.85 33.31
CA VAL A 265 -4.85 8.54 34.03
C VAL A 265 -3.74 8.46 32.99
N SER A 266 -2.75 9.34 33.07
CA SER A 266 -1.68 9.48 32.08
C SER A 266 -0.32 9.22 32.70
N GLN A 267 0.51 8.40 32.05
CA GLN A 267 1.83 8.03 32.53
C GLN A 267 2.87 8.10 31.41
N LYS A 268 4.02 8.70 31.71
CA LYS A 268 5.13 8.79 30.75
C LYS A 268 5.77 7.41 30.58
N ILE A 269 5.88 6.96 29.33
CA ILE A 269 6.54 5.71 28.98
C ILE A 269 8.04 5.89 29.12
N LEU A 270 8.66 5.12 30.02
CA LEU A 270 10.10 5.16 30.28
C LEU A 270 10.86 4.09 29.50
N ARG A 271 10.22 2.94 29.26
CA ARG A 271 10.78 1.84 28.47
C ARG A 271 9.67 1.17 27.68
N ALA A 272 9.95 0.80 26.43
CA ALA A 272 9.03 0.06 25.60
C ALA A 272 9.76 -0.96 24.71
N SER A 273 9.14 -2.13 24.53
CA SER A 273 9.63 -3.17 23.62
C SER A 273 8.48 -3.81 22.86
N LYS A 274 8.73 -4.21 21.62
CA LYS A 274 7.77 -4.92 20.76
C LYS A 274 8.41 -6.21 20.26
N SER A 275 7.78 -7.34 20.51
CA SER A 275 8.27 -8.66 20.11
C SER A 275 7.10 -9.59 19.85
N HIS A 276 7.08 -10.27 18.70
CA HIS A 276 6.05 -11.26 18.34
C HIS A 276 4.58 -10.78 18.46
N GLY A 277 4.31 -9.49 18.23
CA GLY A 277 2.97 -8.90 18.38
C GLY A 277 2.57 -8.57 19.83
N ARG A 278 3.51 -8.73 20.77
CA ARG A 278 3.44 -8.27 22.15
C ARG A 278 4.16 -6.92 22.27
N ILE A 279 3.49 -5.94 22.85
CA ILE A 279 4.07 -4.67 23.28
C ILE A 279 4.15 -4.72 24.81
N THR A 280 5.25 -4.23 25.35
CA THR A 280 5.45 -4.10 26.79
C THR A 280 5.94 -2.69 27.05
N ILE A 281 5.22 -1.97 27.91
CA ILE A 281 5.53 -0.58 28.28
C ILE A 281 5.71 -0.50 29.79
N ALA A 282 6.68 0.29 30.23
CA ALA A 282 6.99 0.47 31.64
C ALA A 282 7.01 1.96 32.02
N TYR A 283 6.44 2.29 33.17
CA TYR A 283 6.17 3.64 33.65
C TYR A 283 6.23 3.70 35.19
N ARG A 284 6.00 4.88 35.80
CA ARG A 284 6.23 5.11 37.24
C ARG A 284 5.07 4.68 38.12
N ASP A 285 3.86 5.15 37.83
CA ASP A 285 2.72 4.95 38.73
C ASP A 285 1.66 4.05 38.11
N HIS A 286 0.93 3.34 38.96
CA HIS A 286 -0.13 2.43 38.56
C HIS A 286 -1.22 3.15 37.74
N LEU A 287 -1.59 2.57 36.60
CA LEU A 287 -2.75 3.04 35.83
C LEU A 287 -4.03 2.48 36.45
N LYS A 288 -4.66 3.24 37.35
CA LYS A 288 -5.90 2.83 38.03
C LYS A 288 -6.95 2.33 37.04
N GLY A 289 -7.47 1.12 37.28
CA GLY A 289 -8.49 0.45 36.45
C GLY A 289 -7.90 -0.54 35.44
N LEU A 290 -6.59 -0.49 35.18
CA LEU A 290 -5.87 -1.49 34.40
C LEU A 290 -5.12 -2.48 35.28
N ARG A 291 -4.92 -3.68 34.74
CA ARG A 291 -4.09 -4.71 35.36
C ARG A 291 -2.65 -4.62 34.87
N ASP A 292 -1.91 -3.64 35.38
CA ASP A 292 -0.46 -3.61 35.22
C ASP A 292 0.23 -4.39 36.34
N THR A 293 1.53 -4.65 36.15
CA THR A 293 2.33 -5.47 37.05
C THR A 293 3.45 -4.64 37.67
N PRO A 294 3.66 -4.67 39.00
CA PRO A 294 4.81 -4.04 39.61
C PRO A 294 6.12 -4.53 38.99
N THR A 295 7.06 -3.62 38.78
CA THR A 295 8.36 -3.90 38.16
C THR A 295 9.41 -2.89 38.64
N THR A 296 10.62 -2.98 38.09
CA THR A 296 11.67 -1.96 38.25
C THR A 296 11.95 -1.29 36.92
N VAL A 297 11.88 0.04 36.89
CA VAL A 297 12.14 0.85 35.71
C VAL A 297 13.18 1.91 36.04
N ALA A 298 14.32 1.86 35.33
CA ALA A 298 15.46 2.75 35.58
C ALA A 298 15.88 2.77 37.07
N GLY A 299 16.00 1.59 37.69
CA GLY A 299 16.50 1.42 39.06
C GLY A 299 15.51 1.76 40.18
N ALA A 300 14.28 2.16 39.88
CA ALA A 300 13.26 2.47 40.87
C ALA A 300 11.96 1.68 40.62
N ALA A 301 11.12 1.57 41.66
CA ALA A 301 9.82 0.95 41.56
C ALA A 301 8.99 1.60 40.42
N GLY A 302 8.22 0.76 39.74
CA GLY A 302 7.34 1.18 38.66
C GLY A 302 6.37 0.07 38.29
N TYR A 303 5.71 0.25 37.16
CA TYR A 303 4.69 -0.67 36.67
C TYR A 303 4.93 -1.00 35.20
N GLN A 304 4.47 -2.17 34.79
CA GLN A 304 4.57 -2.68 33.44
C GLN A 304 3.22 -3.14 32.92
N LEU A 305 2.83 -2.63 31.76
CA LEU A 305 1.64 -3.06 31.02
C LEU A 305 2.05 -3.90 29.81
N THR A 306 1.35 -5.01 29.61
CA THR A 306 1.47 -5.82 28.39
C THR A 306 0.25 -5.57 27.50
N ILE A 307 0.48 -5.32 26.21
CA ILE A 307 -0.54 -5.23 25.17
C ILE A 307 -0.24 -6.29 24.12
N GLN A 308 -1.14 -7.24 23.92
CA GLN A 308 -0.96 -8.38 23.02
C GLN A 308 -2.02 -8.39 21.93
N ASN A 309 -1.61 -8.24 20.66
CA ASN A 309 -2.49 -8.46 19.52
C ASN A 309 -2.82 -9.96 19.42
N GLN A 310 -4.10 -10.32 19.42
CA GLN A 310 -4.57 -11.71 19.40
C GLN A 310 -4.57 -12.32 17.98
N ARG A 311 -4.27 -11.53 16.95
CA ARG A 311 -4.38 -11.89 15.52
C ARG A 311 -5.76 -12.45 15.14
N GLN A 312 -6.78 -12.05 15.89
CA GLN A 312 -8.17 -12.36 15.65
C GLN A 312 -8.87 -11.10 15.15
N ILE A 313 -9.60 -11.26 14.05
CA ILE A 313 -10.50 -10.23 13.51
C ILE A 313 -11.93 -10.68 13.82
N GLN A 314 -12.72 -9.78 14.39
CA GLN A 314 -14.14 -9.94 14.63
C GLN A 314 -14.89 -8.99 13.71
N THR A 315 -15.84 -9.51 12.95
CA THR A 315 -16.76 -8.69 12.16
C THR A 315 -18.05 -8.50 12.95
N VAL A 316 -18.48 -7.25 13.11
CA VAL A 316 -19.78 -6.89 13.68
C VAL A 316 -20.46 -6.03 12.63
N ASP A 317 -21.61 -6.48 12.13
CA ASP A 317 -22.28 -5.91 10.95
C ASP A 317 -21.33 -5.87 9.73
N GLU A 318 -21.02 -4.69 9.20
CA GLU A 318 -20.10 -4.49 8.07
C GLU A 318 -18.68 -4.10 8.52
N ASP A 319 -18.48 -3.90 9.83
CA ASP A 319 -17.26 -3.38 10.42
C ASP A 319 -16.35 -4.50 10.91
N SER A 320 -15.05 -4.33 10.74
CA SER A 320 -14.02 -5.24 11.25
C SER A 320 -13.26 -4.66 12.43
N TYR A 321 -12.98 -5.51 13.41
CA TYR A 321 -12.32 -5.15 14.66
C TYR A 321 -11.16 -6.12 14.95
N ALA A 322 -10.00 -5.60 15.33
CA ALA A 322 -8.89 -6.42 15.80
C ALA A 322 -8.90 -6.54 17.33
N ARG A 323 -8.70 -7.77 17.83
CA ARG A 323 -8.73 -8.06 19.27
C ARG A 323 -7.36 -7.97 19.92
N TYR A 324 -7.34 -7.45 21.15
CA TYR A 324 -6.17 -7.27 21.99
C TYR A 324 -6.43 -7.80 23.40
N GLN A 325 -5.34 -8.15 24.09
CA GLN A 325 -5.32 -8.38 25.53
C GLN A 325 -4.39 -7.34 26.16
N VAL A 326 -4.92 -6.53 27.07
CA VAL A 326 -4.19 -5.48 27.80
C VAL A 326 -4.22 -5.85 29.27
N GLY A 327 -3.10 -6.21 29.87
CA GLY A 327 -3.09 -6.66 31.27
C GLY A 327 -4.02 -7.85 31.54
N ASN A 328 -4.22 -8.74 30.56
CA ASN A 328 -5.21 -9.84 30.60
C ASN A 328 -6.67 -9.37 30.66
N GLN A 329 -6.97 -8.13 30.27
CA GLN A 329 -8.32 -7.64 30.00
C GLN A 329 -8.54 -7.57 28.47
N PRO A 330 -9.75 -7.90 27.98
CA PRO A 330 -10.05 -7.86 26.55
C PRO A 330 -10.24 -6.43 26.06
N PHE A 331 -9.61 -6.12 24.94
CA PHE A 331 -9.74 -4.85 24.23
C PHE A 331 -9.93 -5.10 22.73
N PHE A 332 -10.42 -4.09 22.02
CA PHE A 332 -10.53 -4.11 20.56
C PHE A 332 -10.24 -2.75 19.95
N THR A 333 -9.96 -2.73 18.65
CA THR A 333 -9.84 -1.51 17.84
C THR A 333 -10.50 -1.70 16.48
N TYR A 334 -11.06 -0.63 15.94
CA TYR A 334 -11.68 -0.62 14.62
C TYR A 334 -10.63 -0.67 13.51
N ARG A 335 -10.81 -1.57 12.54
CA ARG A 335 -9.90 -1.80 11.39
C ARG A 335 -10.40 -1.24 10.07
N GLY A 336 -11.64 -0.78 10.00
CA GLY A 336 -12.31 -0.43 8.76
C GLY A 336 -13.45 -1.36 8.39
N VAL A 337 -14.10 -1.04 7.28
CA VAL A 337 -15.05 -1.91 6.60
C VAL A 337 -14.24 -2.98 5.87
N THR A 338 -14.45 -4.23 6.22
CA THR A 338 -13.95 -5.33 5.38
C THR A 338 -15.05 -5.71 4.41
N ASP A 339 -14.73 -5.73 3.11
CA ASP A 339 -15.49 -6.57 2.21
C ASP A 339 -15.49 -7.98 2.81
N PRO A 340 -16.65 -8.56 3.16
CA PRO A 340 -16.68 -9.91 3.69
C PRO A 340 -15.95 -10.80 2.68
N PRO A 341 -15.12 -11.76 3.14
CA PRO A 341 -14.43 -12.66 2.22
C PRO A 341 -15.46 -13.22 1.24
N ILE A 342 -15.21 -13.04 -0.06
CA ILE A 342 -16.09 -13.53 -1.12
C ILE A 342 -16.07 -15.05 -1.02
N THR A 343 -16.97 -15.58 -0.20
CA THR A 343 -17.12 -17.01 -0.04
C THR A 343 -17.81 -17.46 -1.30
N ALA A 344 -17.09 -18.16 -2.17
CA ALA A 344 -17.63 -18.66 -3.42
C ALA A 344 -18.77 -19.64 -3.10
N LYS A 345 -20.01 -19.15 -3.17
CA LYS A 345 -21.18 -20.01 -3.06
C LYS A 345 -21.17 -20.96 -4.25
N LYS A 346 -21.16 -22.27 -3.99
CA LYS A 346 -21.30 -23.31 -5.01
C LYS A 346 -22.57 -23.02 -5.81
N MET A 347 -22.43 -22.66 -7.09
CA MET A 347 -23.57 -22.48 -7.97
C MET A 347 -24.01 -23.82 -8.53
N SER A 348 -25.33 -24.02 -8.65
CA SER A 348 -25.84 -25.15 -9.43
C SER A 348 -25.46 -24.99 -10.91
N PRO A 349 -25.35 -26.09 -11.68
CA PRO A 349 -25.10 -26.02 -13.12
C PRO A 349 -26.09 -25.11 -13.87
N GLN A 350 -27.36 -25.10 -13.45
CA GLN A 350 -28.42 -24.25 -14.03
C GLN A 350 -28.19 -22.76 -13.72
N ALA A 351 -27.83 -22.43 -12.48
CA ALA A 351 -27.51 -21.05 -12.09
C ALA A 351 -26.27 -20.54 -12.83
N LEU A 352 -25.24 -21.39 -12.97
CA LEU A 352 -24.06 -21.10 -13.78
C LEU A 352 -24.44 -20.88 -15.26
N ALA A 353 -25.25 -21.76 -15.85
CA ALA A 353 -25.70 -21.62 -17.23
C ALA A 353 -26.47 -20.31 -17.45
N LYS A 354 -27.37 -19.94 -16.53
CA LYS A 354 -28.10 -18.67 -16.56
C LYS A 354 -27.17 -17.46 -16.47
N ARG A 355 -26.17 -17.50 -15.57
CA ARG A 355 -25.14 -16.45 -15.47
C ARG A 355 -24.28 -16.36 -16.73
N VAL A 356 -23.89 -17.48 -17.32
CA VAL A 356 -23.13 -17.55 -18.58
C VAL A 356 -23.93 -16.95 -19.72
N GLN A 357 -25.24 -17.21 -19.80
CA GLN A 357 -26.13 -16.62 -20.80
C GLN A 357 -26.27 -15.10 -20.64
N ALA A 358 -26.29 -14.61 -19.39
CA ALA A 358 -26.36 -13.18 -19.08
C ALA A 358 -25.01 -12.44 -19.23
N ALA A 359 -23.88 -13.17 -19.27
CA ALA A 359 -22.58 -12.56 -19.41
C ALA A 359 -22.43 -11.87 -20.78
N PRO A 360 -21.80 -10.67 -20.84
CA PRO A 360 -21.57 -9.97 -22.09
C PRO A 360 -20.85 -10.87 -23.10
N LYS A 361 -21.45 -11.05 -24.28
CA LYS A 361 -20.85 -11.84 -25.35
C LYS A 361 -19.67 -11.08 -25.93
N MET A 362 -18.50 -11.69 -25.89
CA MET A 362 -17.31 -11.13 -26.53
C MET A 362 -17.51 -11.12 -28.05
N THR A 363 -17.31 -9.96 -28.69
CA THR A 363 -17.36 -9.87 -30.16
C THR A 363 -15.97 -9.98 -30.78
N TYR A 364 -15.94 -10.59 -31.97
CA TYR A 364 -14.71 -10.89 -32.70
C TYR A 364 -14.71 -10.18 -34.05
N TYR A 365 -13.54 -9.69 -34.42
CA TYR A 365 -13.34 -8.95 -35.66
C TYR A 365 -12.10 -9.43 -36.37
N ARG A 366 -12.15 -9.47 -37.70
CA ARG A 366 -11.01 -9.72 -38.57
C ARG A 366 -10.51 -8.39 -39.13
N THR A 367 -9.22 -8.13 -39.06
CA THR A 367 -8.61 -6.96 -39.71
C THR A 367 -8.71 -7.10 -41.24
N THR A 368 -9.23 -6.08 -41.93
CA THR A 368 -9.36 -6.06 -43.39
C THR A 368 -8.09 -5.56 -44.10
N ARG A 369 -7.18 -4.95 -43.34
CA ARG A 369 -5.87 -4.46 -43.76
C ARG A 369 -4.87 -4.53 -42.60
N THR A 370 -3.60 -4.32 -42.89
CA THR A 370 -2.56 -4.20 -41.85
C THR A 370 -2.78 -2.91 -41.06
N LEU A 371 -2.74 -3.00 -39.73
CA LEU A 371 -3.01 -1.89 -38.81
C LEU A 371 -1.90 -1.78 -37.77
N ARG A 372 -1.62 -0.55 -37.35
CA ARG A 372 -0.76 -0.25 -36.20
C ARG A 372 -1.63 0.33 -35.11
N LEU A 373 -1.56 -0.24 -33.91
CA LEU A 373 -2.31 0.23 -32.75
C LEU A 373 -1.40 0.35 -31.54
N LYS A 374 -1.79 1.16 -30.55
CA LYS A 374 -1.06 1.35 -29.30
C LYS A 374 -1.62 0.39 -28.24
N ALA A 375 -0.98 -0.76 -28.08
CA ALA A 375 -1.33 -1.73 -27.06
C ALA A 375 -0.82 -1.28 -25.68
N PRO A 376 -1.66 -1.28 -24.63
CA PRO A 376 -1.24 -0.96 -23.26
C PRO A 376 -0.39 -2.08 -22.64
N PHE A 377 0.73 -1.71 -22.01
CA PHE A 377 1.58 -2.62 -21.22
C PHE A 377 1.77 -2.12 -19.79
N ASN A 378 1.34 -2.88 -18.79
CA ASN A 378 1.44 -2.50 -17.38
C ASN A 378 2.80 -2.85 -16.78
N ALA A 379 3.27 -2.02 -15.86
CA ALA A 379 4.42 -2.33 -15.00
C ALA A 379 4.03 -3.16 -13.78
N TYR A 380 5.02 -3.68 -13.03
CA TYR A 380 4.79 -4.64 -11.94
C TYR A 380 3.82 -4.19 -10.85
N THR A 381 3.97 -2.95 -10.43
CA THR A 381 3.13 -2.39 -9.39
C THR A 381 2.09 -1.47 -9.97
N PHE A 382 2.47 -0.55 -10.87
CA PHE A 382 1.55 0.44 -11.43
C PHE A 382 2.10 1.22 -12.64
N GLY A 383 1.19 1.72 -13.47
CA GLY A 383 1.45 2.47 -14.70
C GLY A 383 1.36 1.62 -15.98
N THR A 384 0.95 2.24 -17.07
CA THR A 384 0.61 1.62 -18.36
C THR A 384 1.33 2.31 -19.52
N LEU A 385 2.29 1.63 -20.15
CA LEU A 385 3.03 2.13 -21.31
C LEU A 385 2.36 1.69 -22.63
N PRO A 386 1.82 2.61 -23.45
CA PRO A 386 1.39 2.24 -24.79
C PRO A 386 2.58 1.88 -25.68
N LYS A 387 2.50 0.73 -26.35
CA LYS A 387 3.45 0.28 -27.36
C LYS A 387 2.77 0.02 -28.68
N THR A 388 3.36 0.53 -29.75
CA THR A 388 2.84 0.26 -31.09
C THR A 388 3.10 -1.19 -31.47
N ILE A 389 2.04 -1.93 -31.73
CA ILE A 389 2.08 -3.26 -32.34
C ILE A 389 1.45 -3.21 -33.72
N THR A 390 1.78 -4.20 -34.56
CA THR A 390 1.25 -4.33 -35.90
C THR A 390 0.36 -5.56 -35.98
N LEU A 391 -0.88 -5.37 -36.41
CA LEU A 391 -1.81 -6.44 -36.75
C LEU A 391 -1.84 -6.59 -38.27
N PRO A 392 -1.34 -7.70 -38.85
CA PRO A 392 -1.49 -7.95 -40.28
C PRO A 392 -2.96 -8.07 -40.69
N LYS A 393 -3.25 -7.88 -41.98
CA LYS A 393 -4.54 -8.24 -42.57
C LYS A 393 -4.91 -9.70 -42.23
N GLY A 394 -6.18 -9.95 -41.93
CA GLY A 394 -6.69 -11.27 -41.59
C GLY A 394 -6.54 -11.66 -40.11
N THR A 395 -5.93 -10.80 -39.28
CA THR A 395 -5.79 -11.06 -37.83
C THR A 395 -7.16 -11.00 -37.17
N ILE A 396 -7.52 -12.05 -36.43
CA ILE A 396 -8.74 -12.06 -35.60
C ILE A 396 -8.41 -11.49 -34.23
N VAL A 397 -9.22 -10.54 -33.78
CA VAL A 397 -9.11 -9.91 -32.46
C VAL A 397 -10.44 -9.95 -31.73
N ALA A 398 -10.39 -10.05 -30.40
CA ALA A 398 -11.51 -9.75 -29.54
C ALA A 398 -11.60 -8.23 -29.31
N GLY A 399 -12.81 -7.69 -29.25
CA GLY A 399 -13.01 -6.27 -29.02
C GLY A 399 -14.46 -5.84 -29.14
N ASN A 400 -14.72 -4.55 -29.04
CA ASN A 400 -16.07 -3.97 -29.18
C ASN A 400 -16.03 -2.66 -29.98
N LEU A 401 -17.10 -2.37 -30.71
CA LEU A 401 -17.32 -1.05 -31.29
C LEU A 401 -18.01 -0.17 -30.24
N ASN A 402 -17.35 0.92 -29.87
CA ASN A 402 -17.88 1.90 -28.95
C ASN A 402 -18.02 3.26 -29.62
N TYR A 403 -18.83 4.14 -29.06
CA TYR A 403 -18.95 5.52 -29.49
C TYR A 403 -18.63 6.45 -28.32
N ARG A 404 -18.01 7.59 -28.63
CA ARG A 404 -17.78 8.66 -27.66
C ARG A 404 -18.05 10.01 -28.30
N TYR A 405 -18.43 10.98 -27.49
CA TYR A 405 -18.55 12.36 -27.95
C TYR A 405 -17.21 13.07 -27.77
N GLN A 406 -16.65 13.61 -28.85
CA GLN A 406 -15.45 14.44 -28.80
C GLN A 406 -15.78 15.80 -29.39
N LYS A 407 -15.71 16.86 -28.57
CA LYS A 407 -16.12 18.22 -28.94
C LYS A 407 -17.54 18.26 -29.54
N GLY A 408 -18.49 17.60 -28.88
CA GLY A 408 -19.90 17.50 -29.32
C GLY A 408 -20.16 16.55 -30.50
N LYS A 409 -19.13 16.00 -31.16
CA LYS A 409 -19.30 15.07 -32.28
C LYS A 409 -19.20 13.62 -31.84
N LYS A 410 -20.16 12.79 -32.23
CA LYS A 410 -20.12 11.34 -32.04
C LYS A 410 -19.03 10.74 -32.93
N ILE A 411 -18.06 10.06 -32.32
CA ILE A 411 -17.02 9.30 -33.02
C ILE A 411 -17.10 7.83 -32.64
N THR A 412 -17.03 6.96 -33.64
CA THR A 412 -16.97 5.50 -33.45
C THR A 412 -15.52 5.06 -33.33
N ILE A 413 -15.23 4.21 -32.35
CA ILE A 413 -13.91 3.62 -32.10
C ILE A 413 -14.04 2.10 -31.98
N MET A 414 -12.97 1.41 -32.36
CA MET A 414 -12.81 -0.01 -32.07
C MET A 414 -11.90 -0.17 -30.85
N GLU A 415 -12.39 -0.82 -29.81
CA GLU A 415 -11.61 -1.20 -28.64
C GLU A 415 -11.12 -2.63 -28.80
N VAL A 416 -9.82 -2.82 -28.92
CA VAL A 416 -9.19 -4.14 -29.13
C VAL A 416 -8.64 -4.67 -27.82
N ALA A 417 -9.07 -5.86 -27.38
CA ALA A 417 -8.56 -6.53 -26.18
C ALA A 417 -7.15 -7.10 -26.45
N THR A 418 -6.12 -6.28 -26.20
CA THR A 418 -4.75 -6.62 -26.64
C THR A 418 -4.09 -7.73 -25.83
N ASN A 419 -4.48 -7.94 -24.58
CA ASN A 419 -4.07 -9.10 -23.76
C ASN A 419 -4.46 -10.46 -24.36
N ARG A 420 -5.36 -10.50 -25.35
CA ARG A 420 -5.78 -11.72 -26.05
C ARG A 420 -4.96 -12.03 -27.30
N LEU A 421 -4.00 -11.18 -27.64
CA LEU A 421 -3.11 -11.39 -28.78
C LEU A 421 -1.98 -12.36 -28.39
N SER A 422 -1.45 -13.07 -29.39
CA SER A 422 -0.32 -13.97 -29.13
C SER A 422 0.93 -13.21 -28.67
N THR A 423 1.77 -13.88 -27.88
CA THR A 423 3.04 -13.33 -27.40
C THR A 423 3.94 -12.85 -28.53
N LYS A 424 3.91 -13.52 -29.68
CA LYS A 424 4.60 -13.11 -30.92
C LYS A 424 4.15 -11.73 -31.42
N ARG A 425 2.86 -11.39 -31.31
CA ARG A 425 2.32 -10.07 -31.72
C ARG A 425 2.63 -8.98 -30.70
N LEU A 426 2.71 -9.36 -29.43
CA LEU A 426 2.97 -8.47 -28.30
C LEU A 426 4.46 -8.30 -27.98
N THR A 427 5.34 -9.06 -28.65
CA THR A 427 6.80 -9.01 -28.50
C THR A 427 7.37 -7.58 -28.50
N PRO A 428 6.89 -6.63 -29.33
CA PRO A 428 7.39 -5.24 -29.28
C PRO A 428 7.25 -4.55 -27.92
N GLY A 429 6.30 -4.98 -27.08
CA GLY A 429 6.06 -4.42 -25.75
C GLY A 429 6.51 -5.28 -24.59
N TYR A 430 6.62 -6.61 -24.75
CA TYR A 430 7.19 -7.47 -23.72
C TYR A 430 8.66 -7.12 -23.45
N ARG A 431 8.95 -6.75 -22.21
CA ARG A 431 10.30 -6.49 -21.66
C ARG A 431 10.28 -6.88 -20.19
N ALA A 432 11.44 -7.06 -19.57
CA ALA A 432 11.53 -7.30 -18.13
C ALA A 432 10.72 -6.24 -17.35
N GLY A 433 9.74 -6.70 -16.55
CA GLY A 433 8.82 -5.88 -15.77
C GLY A 433 7.70 -5.18 -16.54
N LEU A 434 7.36 -5.61 -17.77
CA LEU A 434 6.17 -5.15 -18.48
C LEU A 434 5.35 -6.33 -19.03
N TRP A 435 4.03 -6.31 -18.82
CA TRP A 435 3.09 -7.27 -19.41
C TRP A 435 1.93 -6.58 -20.12
N ALA A 436 1.25 -7.27 -21.03
CA ALA A 436 0.09 -6.72 -21.72
C ALA A 436 -1.05 -6.43 -20.73
N SER A 437 -1.56 -5.19 -20.72
CA SER A 437 -2.65 -4.78 -19.83
C SER A 437 -3.95 -5.52 -20.17
N LEU A 438 -4.82 -5.66 -19.16
CA LEU A 438 -6.22 -6.06 -19.38
C LEU A 438 -7.04 -4.98 -20.11
N ASP A 439 -6.52 -3.75 -20.18
CA ASP A 439 -7.14 -2.64 -20.90
C ASP A 439 -7.17 -2.86 -22.42
N THR A 440 -8.10 -2.17 -23.07
CA THR A 440 -8.25 -2.20 -24.53
C THR A 440 -7.36 -1.15 -25.19
N ALA A 441 -6.97 -1.43 -26.44
CA ALA A 441 -6.38 -0.44 -27.31
C ALA A 441 -7.44 0.18 -28.20
N GLU A 442 -7.52 1.51 -28.20
CA GLU A 442 -8.43 2.24 -29.07
C GLU A 442 -7.88 2.39 -30.50
N VAL A 443 -8.72 2.09 -31.48
CA VAL A 443 -8.44 2.28 -32.92
C VAL A 443 -9.55 3.10 -33.55
N LYS A 444 -9.21 4.28 -34.07
CA LYS A 444 -10.18 5.17 -34.73
C LYS A 444 -10.63 4.64 -36.09
N GLN A 445 -9.76 3.91 -36.78
CA GLN A 445 -10.04 3.29 -38.08
C GLN A 445 -10.90 2.03 -37.95
N TYR A 446 -12.05 2.13 -37.28
CA TYR A 446 -12.93 0.98 -36.98
C TYR A 446 -13.42 0.25 -38.24
N TRP A 447 -13.53 0.94 -39.37
CA TRP A 447 -13.86 0.37 -40.68
C TRP A 447 -12.80 -0.61 -41.23
N SER A 448 -11.65 -0.71 -40.55
CA SER A 448 -10.61 -1.71 -40.84
C SER A 448 -10.88 -3.07 -40.21
N PHE A 449 -12.04 -3.24 -39.57
CA PHE A 449 -12.44 -4.44 -38.85
C PHE A 449 -13.77 -4.94 -39.42
N ALA A 450 -13.79 -6.19 -39.88
CA ALA A 450 -15.01 -6.89 -40.26
C ALA A 450 -15.43 -7.82 -39.12
N ARG A 451 -16.69 -7.74 -38.68
CA ARG A 451 -17.21 -8.65 -37.65
C ARG A 451 -17.16 -10.09 -38.17
N VAL A 452 -16.74 -11.03 -37.33
CA VAL A 452 -16.68 -12.47 -37.65
C VAL A 452 -17.31 -13.29 -36.53
N ALA A 453 -17.67 -14.54 -36.85
CA ALA A 453 -18.08 -15.50 -35.83
C ALA A 453 -16.92 -15.76 -34.84
N ARG A 454 -17.27 -16.19 -33.62
CA ARG A 454 -16.27 -16.62 -32.63
C ARG A 454 -15.42 -17.74 -33.24
N PRO A 455 -14.07 -17.66 -33.15
CA PRO A 455 -13.22 -18.74 -33.61
C PRO A 455 -13.50 -20.06 -32.88
N ALA A 456 -13.49 -21.17 -33.62
CA ALA A 456 -13.82 -22.50 -33.07
C ALA A 456 -12.84 -22.95 -31.96
N TYR A 457 -11.61 -22.44 -31.97
CA TYR A 457 -10.58 -22.75 -30.97
C TYR A 457 -10.71 -21.95 -29.66
N MET A 458 -11.62 -20.98 -29.58
CA MET A 458 -11.86 -20.25 -28.32
C MET A 458 -12.82 -21.04 -27.43
N PRO A 459 -12.58 -21.10 -26.11
CA PRO A 459 -13.46 -21.85 -25.23
C PRO A 459 -14.91 -21.35 -25.27
N LYS A 460 -15.83 -22.28 -24.97
CA LYS A 460 -17.26 -21.99 -24.92
C LYS A 460 -17.59 -21.07 -23.74
N ASN A 461 -18.84 -20.58 -23.66
CA ASN A 461 -19.39 -19.91 -22.48
C ASN A 461 -18.80 -18.53 -22.14
N ASN A 462 -18.46 -17.71 -23.14
CA ASN A 462 -17.86 -16.38 -22.95
C ASN A 462 -16.57 -16.39 -22.10
N SER A 463 -15.95 -17.57 -21.94
CA SER A 463 -14.64 -17.68 -21.33
C SER A 463 -13.64 -16.95 -22.21
N THR A 464 -12.75 -16.22 -21.55
CA THR A 464 -11.67 -15.50 -22.20
C THR A 464 -10.46 -16.40 -22.51
N GLY A 465 -10.52 -17.67 -22.13
CA GLY A 465 -9.46 -18.67 -22.35
C GLY A 465 -8.41 -18.74 -21.24
N ASP A 466 -8.54 -17.93 -20.19
CA ASP A 466 -7.67 -18.02 -19.02
C ASP A 466 -8.11 -19.22 -18.17
N LEU A 467 -7.31 -20.29 -18.20
CA LEU A 467 -7.50 -21.45 -17.35
C LEU A 467 -6.53 -21.35 -16.18
N TYR A 468 -7.06 -21.17 -14.98
CA TYR A 468 -6.27 -21.10 -13.75
C TYR A 468 -6.15 -22.49 -13.14
N VAL A 469 -4.93 -22.91 -12.81
CA VAL A 469 -4.69 -24.14 -12.05
C VAL A 469 -5.03 -23.86 -10.60
N GLY A 470 -6.02 -24.57 -10.05
CA GLY A 470 -6.38 -24.48 -8.64
C GLY A 470 -7.17 -25.70 -8.19
N ARG A 471 -6.98 -26.11 -6.94
CA ARG A 471 -7.96 -26.94 -6.24
C ARG A 471 -9.03 -26.00 -5.70
N SER A 472 -10.30 -26.30 -5.98
CA SER A 472 -11.39 -25.73 -5.18
C SER A 472 -11.13 -26.12 -3.73
N PRO A 473 -11.17 -25.18 -2.76
CA PRO A 473 -11.18 -25.55 -1.35
C PRO A 473 -12.34 -26.48 -1.04
#